data_AF-A0A950CQ35-F1
#
_entry.id   AF-A0A950CQ35-F1
#
_cell.length_a   1.000
_cell.length_b   1.000
_cell.length_c   1.000
_cell.angle_alpha   90.00
_cell.angle_beta   90.00
_cell.angle_gamma   90.00
#
_symmetry.space_group_name_H-M   'P 1'
#
loop_
_entity.id
_entity.type
_entity.pdbx_description
1 polymer ?
#
loop_
_entity_poly.entity_id
_entity_poly.type
_entity_poly.pdbx_seq_one_letter_code
_entity_poly.pdbx_strand_id
1 'polypeptide(L)'
;MYEDTQNERLVWWLSRLLAGMAALFLATLGTTIYLAVRGTPKYVLEVNRQGDPVGKVAAVMNLQAIPDAELRAALGEFVYGAFTIYENPTQEQDVYKRTEAKVTGQAAQWLDDFYHRDHDKYHPLLAGNRMWEDAHVIDTVKLPVPYSYQVEYSIEQHWDLDQRVEKSRWQMTLHIVYGHPENSDADDWYVDSIDAQEEK
;
A
#
# COMPACT_ATOMS: atom_id res chain seq x y z
N MET A 1 68.12 43.10 -13.87
CA MET A 1 66.79 43.68 -13.55
C MET A 1 65.65 43.19 -14.47
N TYR A 2 65.93 42.49 -15.58
CA TYR A 2 64.88 41.94 -16.47
C TYR A 2 64.37 40.54 -16.06
N GLU A 3 65.18 39.73 -15.38
CA GLU A 3 64.84 38.37 -14.95
C GLU A 3 63.80 38.31 -13.82
N ASP A 4 63.74 39.31 -12.95
CA ASP A 4 62.81 39.34 -11.81
C ASP A 4 61.34 39.40 -12.27
N THR A 5 61.08 40.17 -13.32
CA THR A 5 59.70 40.35 -13.84
C THR A 5 59.15 39.14 -14.60
N GLN A 6 60.02 38.24 -15.09
CA GLN A 6 59.58 36.98 -15.69
C GLN A 6 59.19 35.95 -14.62
N ASN A 7 59.95 35.89 -13.52
CA ASN A 7 59.66 34.97 -12.41
C ASN A 7 58.33 35.30 -11.71
N GLU A 8 58.03 36.59 -11.50
CA GLU A 8 56.76 37.02 -10.91
C GLU A 8 55.54 36.64 -11.76
N ARG A 9 55.63 36.80 -13.10
CA ARG A 9 54.56 36.40 -14.02
C ARG A 9 54.35 34.90 -14.02
N LEU A 10 55.44 34.13 -13.94
CA LEU A 10 55.40 32.67 -13.95
C LEU A 10 54.77 32.13 -12.65
N VAL A 11 55.13 32.70 -11.50
CA VAL A 11 54.52 32.38 -10.19
C VAL A 11 53.03 32.74 -10.16
N TRP A 12 52.65 33.88 -10.75
CA TRP A 12 51.25 34.29 -10.82
C TRP A 12 50.41 33.37 -11.72
N TRP A 13 50.96 32.88 -12.83
CA TRP A 13 50.28 31.89 -13.68
C TRP A 13 50.16 30.52 -13.00
N LEU A 14 51.22 30.05 -12.33
CA LEU A 14 51.23 28.78 -11.61
C LEU A 14 50.20 28.76 -10.46
N SER A 15 50.08 29.85 -9.70
CA SER A 15 49.12 29.95 -8.60
C SER A 15 47.65 29.88 -9.09
N ARG A 16 47.34 30.49 -10.23
CA ARG A 16 46.01 30.41 -10.86
C ARG A 16 45.70 28.99 -11.38
N LEU A 17 46.70 28.32 -11.95
CA LEU A 17 46.57 26.95 -12.43
C LEU A 17 46.30 25.98 -11.28
N LEU A 18 47.05 26.11 -10.18
CA LEU A 18 46.86 25.31 -8.96
C LEU A 18 45.49 25.56 -8.33
N ALA A 19 45.04 26.81 -8.24
CA ALA A 19 43.71 27.15 -7.74
C ALA A 19 42.59 26.55 -8.62
N GLY A 20 42.75 26.60 -9.95
CA GLY A 20 41.80 25.99 -10.89
C GLY A 20 41.74 24.46 -10.76
N MET A 21 42.88 23.79 -10.60
CA MET A 21 42.94 22.35 -10.36
C MET A 21 42.31 21.96 -9.03
N ALA A 22 42.56 22.72 -7.96
CA ALA A 22 41.97 22.47 -6.65
C ALA A 22 40.44 22.60 -6.68
N ALA A 23 39.90 23.59 -7.40
CA ALA A 23 38.47 23.76 -7.59
C ALA A 23 37.83 22.60 -8.36
N LEU A 24 38.47 22.12 -9.44
CA LEU A 24 38.01 20.95 -10.18
C LEU A 24 38.03 19.67 -9.32
N PHE A 25 39.06 19.52 -8.49
CA PHE A 25 39.18 18.37 -7.59
C PHE A 25 38.09 18.38 -6.52
N LEU A 26 37.81 19.54 -5.93
CA LEU A 26 36.72 19.68 -4.96
C LEU A 26 35.34 19.47 -5.59
N ALA A 27 35.11 19.95 -6.81
CA ALA A 27 33.86 19.76 -7.53
C ALA A 27 33.63 18.26 -7.85
N THR A 28 34.66 17.57 -8.35
CA THR A 28 34.57 16.13 -8.64
C THR A 28 34.39 15.31 -7.38
N LEU A 29 35.12 15.62 -6.30
CA LEU A 29 34.95 14.96 -5.01
C LEU A 29 33.53 15.17 -4.45
N GLY A 30 33.03 16.40 -4.50
CA GLY A 30 31.67 16.74 -4.08
C GLY A 30 30.59 16.01 -4.86
N THR A 31 30.76 15.90 -6.18
CA THR A 31 29.85 15.13 -7.06
C THR A 31 29.88 13.64 -6.72
N THR A 32 31.07 13.10 -6.44
CA THR A 32 31.25 11.67 -6.10
C THR A 32 30.61 11.34 -4.74
N ILE A 33 30.80 12.21 -3.73
CA ILE A 33 30.14 12.08 -2.42
C ILE A 33 28.63 12.23 -2.56
N TYR A 34 28.16 13.19 -3.35
CA TYR A 34 26.73 13.38 -3.61
C TYR A 34 26.08 12.14 -4.22
N LEU A 35 26.75 11.50 -5.18
CA LEU A 35 26.29 10.25 -5.80
C LEU A 35 26.37 9.06 -4.83
N ALA A 36 27.40 8.98 -3.99
CA ALA A 36 27.55 7.93 -3.00
C ALA A 36 26.49 8.01 -1.88
N VAL A 37 26.16 9.23 -1.42
CA VAL A 37 25.14 9.46 -0.38
C VAL A 37 23.73 9.25 -0.91
N ARG A 38 23.48 9.48 -2.21
CA ARG A 38 22.16 9.22 -2.80
C ARG A 38 21.77 7.75 -2.87
N GLY A 39 22.69 6.82 -2.66
CA GLY A 39 22.44 5.39 -2.75
C GLY A 39 22.14 4.96 -4.19
N THR A 40 22.84 3.94 -4.69
CA THR A 40 22.40 3.29 -5.93
C THR A 40 21.02 2.68 -5.70
N PRO A 41 20.00 3.00 -6.51
CA PRO A 41 18.70 2.34 -6.41
C PRO A 41 18.91 0.83 -6.50
N LYS A 42 18.49 0.11 -5.45
CA LYS A 42 18.54 -1.36 -5.44
C LYS A 42 17.49 -1.84 -6.43
N TYR A 43 17.91 -2.39 -7.57
CA TYR A 43 16.97 -3.02 -8.50
C TYR A 43 16.80 -4.49 -8.11
N VAL A 44 15.56 -4.97 -8.07
CA VAL A 44 15.27 -6.40 -7.99
C VAL A 44 14.99 -6.87 -9.41
N LEU A 45 15.71 -7.88 -9.86
CA LEU A 45 15.46 -8.53 -11.15
C LEU A 45 14.35 -9.55 -10.93
N GLU A 46 13.23 -9.37 -11.61
CA GLU A 46 12.21 -10.41 -11.68
C GLU A 46 12.72 -11.49 -12.63
N VAL A 47 12.83 -12.72 -12.12
CA VAL A 47 13.26 -13.89 -12.87
C VAL A 47 12.06 -14.82 -13.08
N ASN A 48 11.89 -15.34 -14.30
CA ASN A 48 10.87 -16.35 -14.57
C ASN A 48 11.21 -17.67 -13.82
N ARG A 49 10.30 -18.65 -13.88
CA ARG A 49 10.52 -20.00 -13.31
C ARG A 49 11.71 -20.75 -13.95
N GLN A 50 12.28 -20.23 -15.03
CA GLN A 50 13.46 -20.74 -15.73
C GLN A 50 14.76 -19.97 -15.39
N GLY A 51 14.68 -18.91 -14.58
CA GLY A 51 15.82 -18.09 -14.17
C GLY A 51 16.19 -16.94 -15.13
N ASP A 52 15.42 -16.72 -16.20
CA ASP A 52 15.68 -15.63 -17.14
C ASP A 52 15.10 -14.31 -16.64
N PRO A 53 15.84 -13.19 -16.78
CA PRO A 53 15.37 -11.87 -16.36
C PRO A 53 14.25 -11.39 -17.29
N VAL A 54 13.04 -11.23 -16.74
CA VAL A 54 11.83 -10.86 -17.50
C VAL A 54 11.55 -9.36 -17.43
N GLY A 55 12.11 -8.67 -16.43
CA GLY A 55 11.89 -7.23 -16.23
C GLY A 55 12.78 -6.63 -15.15
N LYS A 56 12.87 -5.30 -15.15
CA LYS A 56 13.48 -4.51 -14.07
C LYS A 56 12.35 -3.86 -13.27
N VAL A 57 12.17 -4.28 -12.03
CA VAL A 57 11.31 -3.56 -11.09
C VAL A 57 12.18 -2.53 -10.37
N ALA A 58 11.86 -1.24 -10.53
CA ALA A 58 12.46 -0.20 -9.71
C ALA A 58 12.00 -0.44 -8.26
N ALA A 59 12.92 -0.62 -7.31
CA ALA A 59 12.51 -0.67 -5.91
C ALA A 59 11.87 0.66 -5.55
N VAL A 60 10.60 0.59 -5.16
CA VAL A 60 9.82 1.73 -4.67
C VAL A 60 10.45 2.18 -3.34
N MET A 61 11.41 3.10 -3.43
CA MET A 61 12.23 3.52 -2.29
C MET A 61 11.65 4.66 -1.47
N ASN A 62 10.50 5.22 -1.88
CA ASN A 62 9.77 6.25 -1.14
C ASN A 62 8.27 5.98 -1.25
N LEU A 63 7.79 4.91 -0.63
CA LEU A 63 6.39 4.87 -0.23
C LEU A 63 6.21 5.98 0.80
N GLN A 64 5.41 6.98 0.49
CA GLN A 64 5.03 7.94 1.51
C GLN A 64 4.16 7.17 2.51
N ALA A 65 4.76 6.75 3.63
CA ALA A 65 4.09 5.88 4.58
C ALA A 65 2.77 6.53 5.03
N ILE A 66 1.65 5.91 4.68
CA ILE A 66 0.32 6.37 5.09
C ILE A 66 0.31 6.45 6.62
N PRO A 67 -0.11 7.59 7.20
CA PRO A 67 -0.23 7.71 8.64
C PRO A 67 -1.09 6.58 9.21
N ASP A 68 -0.62 5.97 10.30
CA ASP A 68 -1.28 4.78 10.85
C ASP A 68 -2.75 5.04 11.23
N ALA A 69 -3.08 6.24 11.70
CA ALA A 69 -4.46 6.63 12.00
C ALA A 69 -5.36 6.68 10.75
N GLU A 70 -4.81 7.16 9.62
CA GLU A 70 -5.53 7.23 8.34
C GLU A 70 -5.77 5.82 7.79
N LEU A 71 -4.75 4.96 7.86
CA LEU A 71 -4.88 3.57 7.45
C LEU A 71 -5.90 2.79 8.29
N ARG A 72 -5.94 2.99 9.62
CA ARG A 72 -6.97 2.37 10.47
C ARG A 72 -8.37 2.83 10.08
N ALA A 73 -8.56 4.12 9.82
CA ALA A 73 -9.85 4.63 9.36
C ALA A 73 -10.24 4.00 8.01
N ALA A 74 -9.30 3.94 7.06
CA ALA A 74 -9.52 3.34 5.75
C ALA A 74 -9.82 1.84 5.81
N LEU A 75 -9.18 1.09 6.73
CA LEU A 75 -9.48 -0.32 6.98
C LEU A 75 -10.87 -0.49 7.60
N GLY A 76 -11.29 0.42 8.49
CA GLY A 76 -12.66 0.46 8.99
C GLY A 76 -13.68 0.68 7.87
N GLU A 77 -13.43 1.64 6.98
CA GLU A 77 -14.28 1.87 5.80
C GLU A 77 -14.31 0.66 4.85
N PHE A 78 -13.19 -0.02 4.68
CA PHE A 78 -13.12 -1.26 3.90
C PHE A 78 -13.99 -2.36 4.52
N VAL A 79 -13.86 -2.64 5.82
CA VAL A 79 -14.68 -3.65 6.50
C VAL A 79 -16.15 -3.25 6.44
N TYR A 80 -16.47 -1.98 6.68
CA TYR A 80 -17.83 -1.47 6.53
C TYR A 80 -18.40 -1.76 5.14
N GLY A 81 -17.67 -1.39 4.08
CA GLY A 81 -18.11 -1.62 2.70
C GLY A 81 -18.14 -3.10 2.30
N ALA A 82 -17.29 -3.94 2.87
CA ALA A 82 -17.23 -5.36 2.55
C ALA A 82 -18.41 -6.17 3.11
N PHE A 83 -18.95 -5.76 4.27
CA PHE A 83 -19.98 -6.51 5.00
C PHE A 83 -21.30 -5.77 5.15
N THR A 84 -21.46 -4.62 4.50
CA THR A 84 -22.75 -3.92 4.38
C THR A 84 -23.39 -4.33 3.06
N ILE A 85 -24.68 -4.65 3.10
CA ILE A 85 -25.50 -4.94 1.92
C ILE A 85 -26.60 -3.88 1.88
N TYR A 86 -26.48 -2.97 0.92
CA TYR A 86 -27.41 -1.88 0.66
C TYR A 86 -28.63 -2.35 -0.14
N GLU A 87 -29.78 -1.75 0.17
CA GLU A 87 -31.02 -1.93 -0.60
C GLU A 87 -30.90 -1.35 -2.03
N ASN A 88 -30.07 -0.32 -2.23
CA ASN A 88 -29.89 0.33 -3.52
C ASN A 88 -28.84 -0.40 -4.37
N PRO A 89 -29.22 -1.06 -5.49
CA PRO A 89 -28.29 -1.88 -6.29
C PRO A 89 -27.15 -1.09 -6.95
N THR A 90 -27.35 0.20 -7.24
CA THR A 90 -26.31 1.03 -7.86
C THR A 90 -25.23 1.38 -6.84
N GLN A 91 -25.64 1.76 -5.63
CA GLN A 91 -24.73 2.01 -4.53
C GLN A 91 -23.98 0.74 -4.14
N GLU A 92 -24.69 -0.39 -4.11
CA GLU A 92 -24.12 -1.70 -3.82
C GLU A 92 -23.03 -2.07 -4.82
N GLN A 93 -23.30 -1.91 -6.12
CA GLN A 93 -22.31 -2.23 -7.16
C GLN A 93 -21.03 -1.38 -7.05
N ASP A 94 -21.15 -0.10 -6.71
CA ASP A 94 -20.00 0.80 -6.55
C ASP A 94 -19.20 0.47 -5.27
N VAL A 95 -19.87 0.06 -4.19
CA VAL A 95 -19.20 -0.39 -2.97
C VAL A 95 -18.48 -1.71 -3.22
N TYR A 96 -19.18 -2.70 -3.78
CA TYR A 96 -18.62 -4.01 -4.14
C TYR A 96 -17.34 -3.89 -4.97
N LYS A 97 -17.37 -3.10 -6.06
CA LYS A 97 -16.18 -2.89 -6.91
C LYS A 97 -15.00 -2.24 -6.18
N ARG A 98 -15.28 -1.30 -5.26
CA ARG A 98 -14.23 -0.66 -4.46
C ARG A 98 -13.63 -1.63 -3.47
N THR A 99 -14.43 -2.49 -2.84
CA THR A 99 -13.96 -3.54 -1.95
C THR A 99 -13.11 -4.55 -2.70
N GLU A 100 -13.56 -5.05 -3.85
CA GLU A 100 -12.79 -5.96 -4.71
C GLU A 100 -11.47 -5.35 -5.17
N ALA A 101 -11.45 -4.05 -5.49
CA ALA A 101 -10.22 -3.35 -5.88
C ALA A 101 -9.20 -3.19 -4.72
N LYS A 102 -9.60 -3.42 -3.46
CA LYS A 102 -8.75 -3.31 -2.27
C LYS A 102 -8.26 -4.64 -1.73
N VAL A 103 -8.66 -5.76 -2.32
CA VAL A 103 -8.21 -7.10 -1.91
C VAL A 103 -7.29 -7.71 -2.97
N THR A 104 -6.32 -8.49 -2.50
CA THR A 104 -5.43 -9.29 -3.34
C THR A 104 -5.09 -10.61 -2.66
N GLY A 105 -4.36 -11.49 -3.33
CA GLY A 105 -3.82 -12.72 -2.73
C GLY A 105 -4.89 -13.59 -2.07
N GLN A 106 -4.66 -13.97 -0.81
CA GLN A 106 -5.57 -14.82 -0.04
C GLN A 106 -6.82 -14.07 0.41
N ALA A 107 -6.74 -12.76 0.65
CA ALA A 107 -7.89 -11.95 1.03
C ALA A 107 -8.97 -11.92 -0.07
N ALA A 108 -8.57 -11.80 -1.34
CA ALA A 108 -9.50 -11.81 -2.46
C ALA A 108 -10.27 -13.13 -2.54
N GLN A 109 -9.56 -14.25 -2.42
CA GLN A 109 -10.18 -15.58 -2.42
C GLN A 109 -11.08 -15.78 -1.18
N TRP A 110 -10.63 -15.36 0.00
CA TRP A 110 -11.41 -15.48 1.22
C TRP A 110 -12.72 -14.70 1.15
N LEU A 111 -12.68 -13.48 0.59
CA LEU A 111 -13.86 -12.64 0.45
C LEU A 111 -14.84 -13.21 -0.58
N ASP A 112 -14.32 -13.74 -1.70
CA ASP A 112 -15.12 -14.45 -2.69
C ASP A 112 -15.82 -15.69 -2.09
N ASP A 113 -15.08 -16.51 -1.34
CA ASP A 113 -15.62 -17.67 -0.63
C ASP A 113 -16.69 -17.25 0.39
N PHE A 114 -16.48 -16.13 1.09
CA PHE A 114 -17.45 -15.58 2.03
C PHE A 114 -18.74 -15.14 1.33
N TYR A 115 -18.65 -14.45 0.19
CA TYR A 115 -19.84 -13.98 -0.55
C TYR A 115 -20.65 -15.14 -1.13
N HIS A 116 -19.99 -16.22 -1.54
CA HIS A 116 -20.66 -17.39 -2.12
C HIS A 116 -21.07 -18.44 -1.07
N ARG A 117 -20.80 -18.22 0.23
CA ARG A 117 -21.22 -19.14 1.29
C ARG A 117 -22.75 -19.20 1.39
N ASP A 118 -23.25 -20.35 1.84
CA ASP A 118 -24.68 -20.60 2.04
C ASP A 118 -25.57 -20.31 0.81
N HIS A 119 -25.07 -20.62 -0.39
CA HIS A 119 -25.74 -20.38 -1.69
C HIS A 119 -25.94 -18.89 -2.00
N ASP A 120 -24.83 -18.13 -1.96
CA ASP A 120 -24.79 -16.70 -2.29
C ASP A 120 -25.65 -15.82 -1.38
N LYS A 121 -25.98 -16.32 -0.18
CA LYS A 121 -26.81 -15.61 0.79
C LYS A 121 -26.20 -14.25 1.16
N TYR A 122 -24.87 -14.18 1.21
CA TYR A 122 -24.11 -12.99 1.61
C TYR A 122 -23.54 -12.23 0.41
N HIS A 123 -23.86 -12.65 -0.81
CA HIS A 123 -23.33 -12.00 -2.00
C HIS A 123 -24.03 -10.64 -2.16
N PRO A 124 -23.32 -9.50 -2.11
CA PRO A 124 -23.98 -8.19 -2.00
C PRO A 124 -24.88 -7.87 -3.21
N LEU A 125 -24.47 -8.28 -4.41
CA LEU A 125 -25.26 -8.10 -5.65
C LEU A 125 -26.49 -9.01 -5.78
N LEU A 126 -26.62 -10.06 -4.95
CA LEU A 126 -27.70 -11.06 -5.04
C LEU A 126 -28.63 -11.02 -3.81
N ALA A 127 -28.10 -10.66 -2.65
CA ALA A 127 -28.78 -10.67 -1.36
C ALA A 127 -29.77 -9.52 -1.18
N GLY A 128 -29.50 -8.34 -1.75
CA GLY A 128 -30.26 -7.09 -1.52
C GLY A 128 -31.76 -7.14 -1.85
N ASN A 129 -32.25 -8.18 -2.53
CA ASN A 129 -33.69 -8.40 -2.76
C ASN A 129 -34.39 -9.21 -1.64
N ARG A 130 -33.65 -9.69 -0.64
CA ARG A 130 -34.14 -10.61 0.41
C ARG A 130 -33.82 -10.12 1.82
N MET A 131 -32.74 -9.36 1.94
CA MET A 131 -32.18 -8.90 3.19
C MET A 131 -31.25 -7.72 2.92
N TRP A 132 -31.06 -6.89 3.93
CA TRP A 132 -29.98 -5.92 4.00
C TRP A 132 -29.15 -6.18 5.25
N GLU A 133 -27.87 -5.83 5.19
CA GLU A 133 -26.92 -6.00 6.29
C GLU A 133 -26.25 -4.66 6.55
N ASP A 134 -26.12 -4.29 7.82
CA ASP A 134 -25.37 -3.11 8.23
C ASP A 134 -24.19 -3.52 9.11
N ALA A 135 -22.99 -3.23 8.64
CA ALA A 135 -21.79 -3.46 9.42
C ALA A 135 -21.50 -2.25 10.31
N HIS A 136 -21.10 -2.50 11.55
CA HIS A 136 -20.70 -1.47 12.49
C HIS A 136 -19.31 -1.77 12.99
N VAL A 137 -18.33 -1.00 12.51
CA VAL A 137 -16.95 -1.11 12.98
C VAL A 137 -16.84 -0.53 14.39
N ILE A 138 -16.43 -1.36 15.34
CA ILE A 138 -16.31 -1.03 16.76
C ILE A 138 -14.93 -0.43 17.02
N ASP A 139 -13.88 -1.11 16.56
CA ASP A 139 -12.50 -0.66 16.74
C ASP A 139 -11.58 -1.20 15.64
N THR A 140 -10.45 -0.52 15.43
CA THR A 140 -9.38 -0.95 14.54
C THR A 140 -8.02 -0.70 15.20
N VAL A 141 -7.33 -1.78 15.55
CA VAL A 141 -6.11 -1.76 16.35
C VAL A 141 -4.95 -2.30 15.52
N LYS A 142 -3.80 -1.63 15.59
CA LYS A 142 -2.56 -2.14 15.00
C LYS A 142 -2.00 -3.26 15.86
N LEU A 143 -1.70 -4.40 15.25
CA LEU A 143 -1.04 -5.52 15.91
C LEU A 143 0.49 -5.31 15.98
N PRO A 144 1.19 -6.00 16.89
CA PRO A 144 2.66 -5.90 16.99
C PRO A 144 3.39 -6.51 15.79
N VAL A 145 2.68 -7.25 14.93
CA VAL A 145 3.20 -7.79 13.68
C VAL A 145 3.18 -6.70 12.60
N PRO A 146 4.24 -6.55 11.79
CA PRO A 146 4.27 -5.57 10.70
C PRO A 146 3.03 -5.69 9.80
N TYR A 147 2.49 -4.55 9.39
CA TYR A 147 1.39 -4.47 8.42
C TYR A 147 0.15 -5.28 8.80
N SER A 148 -0.05 -5.55 10.08
CA SER A 148 -1.16 -6.35 10.58
C SER A 148 -2.07 -5.52 11.47
N TYR A 149 -3.38 -5.64 11.24
CA TYR A 149 -4.41 -4.89 11.94
C TYR A 149 -5.51 -5.84 12.39
N GLN A 150 -6.10 -5.56 13.55
CA GLN A 150 -7.30 -6.24 14.02
C GLN A 150 -8.46 -5.27 13.96
N VAL A 151 -9.56 -5.70 13.34
CA VAL A 151 -10.81 -4.96 13.26
C VAL A 151 -11.87 -5.74 14.02
N GLU A 152 -12.51 -5.08 14.98
CA GLU A 152 -13.70 -5.59 15.65
C GLU A 152 -14.92 -4.90 15.04
N TYR A 153 -15.93 -5.68 14.69
CA TYR A 153 -17.16 -5.16 14.10
C TYR A 153 -18.36 -6.03 14.45
N SER A 154 -19.56 -5.48 14.30
CA SER A 154 -20.81 -6.23 14.40
C SER A 154 -21.59 -6.11 13.10
N ILE A 155 -22.35 -7.13 12.75
CA ILE A 155 -23.28 -7.10 11.62
C ILE A 155 -24.70 -7.19 12.17
N GLU A 156 -25.55 -6.27 11.74
CA GLU A 156 -27.00 -6.33 11.94
C GLU A 156 -27.64 -6.77 10.62
N GLN A 157 -28.19 -7.98 10.60
CA GLN A 157 -28.83 -8.57 9.44
C GLN A 157 -30.35 -8.42 9.56
N HIS A 158 -30.96 -7.78 8.57
CA HIS A 158 -32.39 -7.49 8.51
C HIS A 158 -33.04 -8.29 7.39
N TRP A 159 -34.02 -9.11 7.76
CA TRP A 159 -34.77 -9.96 6.81
C TRP A 159 -36.10 -9.31 6.44
N ASP A 160 -36.33 -9.10 5.14
CA ASP A 160 -37.51 -8.36 4.66
C ASP A 160 -38.84 -9.06 4.96
N LEU A 161 -38.85 -10.40 4.95
CA LEU A 161 -40.06 -11.19 5.10
C LEU A 161 -40.52 -11.36 6.55
N ASP A 162 -39.57 -11.48 7.49
CA ASP A 162 -39.86 -11.90 8.86
C ASP A 162 -39.66 -10.79 9.90
N GLN A 163 -39.21 -9.60 9.48
CA GLN A 163 -38.78 -8.50 10.37
C GLN A 163 -37.78 -8.96 11.46
N ARG A 164 -37.09 -10.07 11.20
CA ARG A 164 -36.09 -10.63 12.10
C ARG A 164 -34.82 -9.82 11.95
N VAL A 165 -34.25 -9.42 13.09
CA VAL A 165 -32.92 -8.81 13.17
C VAL A 165 -32.01 -9.80 13.87
N GLU A 166 -30.94 -10.19 13.19
CA GLU A 166 -29.87 -10.99 13.78
C GLU A 166 -28.64 -10.13 13.96
N LYS A 167 -28.01 -10.23 15.14
CA LYS A 167 -26.76 -9.53 15.43
C LYS A 167 -25.67 -10.55 15.63
N SER A 168 -24.57 -10.36 14.92
CA SER A 168 -23.34 -11.15 15.09
C SER A 168 -22.18 -10.21 15.35
N ARG A 169 -21.21 -10.66 16.14
CA ARG A 169 -19.98 -9.91 16.42
C ARG A 169 -18.81 -10.68 15.84
N TRP A 170 -17.89 -9.95 15.24
CA TRP A 170 -16.79 -10.50 14.47
C TRP A 170 -15.49 -9.81 14.87
N GLN A 171 -14.43 -10.61 14.89
CA GLN A 171 -13.07 -10.14 15.01
C GLN A 171 -12.31 -10.59 13.75
N MET A 172 -11.63 -9.65 13.11
CA MET A 172 -10.92 -9.88 11.87
C MET A 172 -9.49 -9.40 11.96
N THR A 173 -8.55 -10.24 11.55
CA THR A 173 -7.16 -9.87 11.36
C THR A 173 -6.90 -9.65 9.87
N LEU A 174 -6.41 -8.45 9.55
CA LEU A 174 -6.09 -8.00 8.21
C LEU A 174 -4.57 -7.85 8.08
N HIS A 175 -3.99 -8.42 7.04
CA HIS A 175 -2.62 -8.16 6.64
C HIS A 175 -2.60 -7.27 5.39
N ILE A 176 -1.83 -6.20 5.41
CA ILE A 176 -1.74 -5.25 4.31
C ILE A 176 -0.43 -5.35 3.55
N VAL A 177 -0.48 -4.99 2.27
CA VAL A 177 0.68 -4.79 1.41
C VAL A 177 0.58 -3.44 0.72
N TYR A 178 1.72 -2.82 0.43
CA TYR A 178 1.81 -1.54 -0.28
C TYR A 178 2.24 -1.77 -1.73
N GLY A 179 1.59 -1.05 -2.64
CA GLY A 179 1.79 -1.16 -4.08
C GLY A 179 1.09 -2.39 -4.67
N HIS A 180 0.40 -2.20 -5.79
CA HIS A 180 -0.14 -3.31 -6.55
C HIS A 180 1.00 -3.94 -7.36
N PRO A 181 1.11 -5.27 -7.50
CA PRO A 181 2.11 -5.87 -8.39
C PRO A 181 1.94 -5.47 -9.87
N GLU A 182 0.81 -4.86 -10.26
CA GLU A 182 0.45 -4.57 -11.65
C GLU A 182 0.21 -3.07 -11.95
N ASN A 183 0.15 -2.20 -10.94
CA ASN A 183 -0.09 -0.76 -11.12
C ASN A 183 1.05 0.09 -10.56
N SER A 184 1.37 1.18 -11.25
CA SER A 184 2.51 2.07 -10.95
C SER A 184 2.30 3.01 -9.76
N ASP A 185 1.10 3.04 -9.18
CA ASP A 185 0.78 3.92 -8.06
C ASP A 185 1.28 3.26 -6.77
N ALA A 186 2.56 3.52 -6.51
CA ALA A 186 3.29 3.07 -5.34
C ALA A 186 2.51 3.30 -4.04
N ASP A 187 1.78 4.41 -3.92
CA ASP A 187 1.21 4.85 -2.64
C ASP A 187 -0.12 4.17 -2.26
N ASP A 188 -0.58 3.16 -3.00
CA ASP A 188 -1.81 2.45 -2.65
C ASP A 188 -1.58 1.26 -1.72
N TRP A 189 -2.59 0.93 -0.90
CA TRP A 189 -2.59 -0.19 0.02
C TRP A 189 -3.65 -1.22 -0.37
N TYR A 190 -3.36 -2.49 -0.07
CA TYR A 190 -4.23 -3.62 -0.34
C TYR A 190 -4.25 -4.58 0.85
N VAL A 191 -5.38 -5.23 1.05
CA VAL A 191 -5.51 -6.36 1.99
C VAL A 191 -5.07 -7.63 1.26
N ASP A 192 -4.03 -8.28 1.76
CA ASP A 192 -3.45 -9.49 1.17
C ASP A 192 -3.92 -10.77 1.87
N SER A 193 -4.20 -10.69 3.18
CA SER A 193 -4.80 -11.78 3.93
C SER A 193 -5.88 -11.34 4.91
N ILE A 194 -6.88 -12.21 5.05
CA ILE A 194 -8.01 -12.07 5.97
C ILE A 194 -8.11 -13.35 6.81
N ASP A 195 -8.14 -13.19 8.12
CA ASP A 195 -8.53 -14.22 9.08
C ASP A 195 -9.65 -13.66 9.95
N ALA A 196 -10.88 -14.17 9.78
CA ALA A 196 -12.06 -13.67 10.48
C ALA A 196 -12.71 -14.76 11.32
N GLN A 197 -13.15 -14.38 12.51
CA GLN A 197 -13.79 -15.27 13.47
C GLN A 197 -15.03 -14.58 14.05
N GLU A 198 -16.13 -15.33 14.11
CA GLU A 198 -17.35 -14.90 14.79
C GLU A 198 -17.18 -15.12 16.30
N GLU A 199 -17.41 -14.07 17.08
CA GLU A 199 -17.44 -14.14 18.55
C GLU A 199 -18.78 -14.76 19.01
N LYS A 200 -18.69 -15.81 19.82
CA LYS A 200 -19.85 -16.53 20.39
C LYS A 200 -20.29 -15.99 21.75
#